data_AF-A0A3C7VXQ5-F1
#
_entry.id   AF-A0A3C7VXQ5-F1
#
_cell.length_a   1.000
_cell.length_b   1.000
_cell.length_c   1.000
_cell.angle_alpha   90.00
_cell.angle_beta   90.00
_cell.angle_gamma   90.00
#
_symmetry.space_group_name_H-M   'P 1'
#
loop_
_entity.id
_entity.type
_entity.pdbx_description
1 polymer ?
#
loop_
_entity_poly.entity_id
_entity_poly.type
_entity_poly.pdbx_seq_one_letter_code
_entity_poly.pdbx_strand_id
1 'polypeptide(L)'
;SLGETLGDQPGISNSSFGPGVGRPVIRGQGGPRTINLSNGIAAADVSSLSPDHAVSIEPMLAESVEVLRGPATLLYGGGAIGGVINTLDNRIPAKPIEGVQGAVEYRYDEAADMDTGVVKLEGGGGNFAFHVSGTFREFDDLEIPGLAIDEAAVERQEELLGLEHGHE
;
A
#
# COMPACT_ATOMS: atom_id res chain seq x y z
N SER A 1 -2.87 2.70 -1.74
CA SER A 1 -1.84 1.80 -1.18
C SER A 1 -1.43 2.26 0.23
N LEU A 2 -0.67 1.46 0.99
CA LEU A 2 -0.22 1.84 2.34
C LEU A 2 0.73 3.04 2.34
N GLY A 3 1.67 3.10 1.38
CA GLY A 3 2.59 4.22 1.24
C GLY A 3 1.88 5.54 0.95
N GLU A 4 0.90 5.51 0.04
CA GLU A 4 0.07 6.67 -0.28
C GLU A 4 -0.73 7.16 0.92
N THR A 5 -1.35 6.23 1.67
CA THR A 5 -2.15 6.54 2.87
C THR A 5 -1.34 7.31 3.93
N LEU A 6 -0.03 7.09 3.98
CA LEU A 6 0.87 7.74 4.94
C LEU A 6 1.70 8.89 4.32
N GLY A 7 1.55 9.16 3.02
CA GLY A 7 2.39 10.11 2.27
C GLY A 7 2.35 11.53 2.80
N ASP A 8 1.22 11.94 3.38
CA ASP A 8 1.03 13.28 3.95
C ASP A 8 1.64 13.44 5.35
N GLN A 9 2.15 12.35 5.96
CA GLN A 9 2.73 12.42 7.29
C GLN A 9 4.18 12.94 7.23
N PRO A 10 4.57 13.94 8.04
CA PRO A 10 5.91 14.50 8.01
C PRO A 10 7.01 13.44 8.19
N GLY A 11 7.91 13.38 7.20
CA GLY A 11 9.03 12.45 7.16
C GLY A 11 8.67 11.04 6.71
N ILE A 12 7.46 10.83 6.17
CA ILE A 12 7.05 9.64 5.44
C ILE A 12 6.82 10.05 3.99
N SER A 13 7.23 9.21 3.05
CA SER A 13 6.97 9.39 1.63
C SER A 13 6.50 8.08 1.00
N ASN A 14 5.78 8.17 -0.11
CA ASN A 14 5.39 7.01 -0.90
C ASN A 14 6.49 6.66 -1.92
N SER A 15 6.96 5.41 -1.90
CA SER A 15 7.76 4.83 -2.97
C SER A 15 6.81 4.03 -3.87
N SER A 16 6.35 4.68 -4.93
CA SER A 16 5.39 4.10 -5.88
C SER A 16 6.06 3.31 -7.01
N PHE A 17 5.34 2.31 -7.53
CA PHE A 17 5.66 1.62 -8.78
C PHE A 17 4.37 1.47 -9.59
N GLY A 18 3.82 2.63 -10.00
CA GLY A 18 2.47 2.74 -10.58
C GLY A 18 1.34 2.74 -9.54
N PRO A 19 0.07 2.78 -9.99
CA PRO A 19 -1.09 2.92 -9.11
C PRO A 19 -1.28 1.74 -8.13
N GLY A 20 -0.86 0.54 -8.54
CA GLY A 20 -1.01 -0.70 -7.76
C GLY A 20 0.00 -0.87 -6.62
N VAL A 21 1.10 -0.11 -6.62
CA VAL A 21 2.21 -0.30 -5.67
C VAL A 21 2.58 1.02 -5.05
N GLY A 22 2.52 1.10 -3.72
CA GLY A 22 3.00 2.25 -2.97
C GLY A 22 3.44 1.85 -1.58
N ARG A 23 4.74 2.02 -1.32
CA ARG A 23 5.41 1.55 -0.12
C ARG A 23 5.81 2.74 0.76
N PRO A 24 5.54 2.71 2.07
CA PRO A 24 5.95 3.79 2.94
C PRO A 24 7.47 3.79 3.14
N VAL A 25 8.07 4.97 3.02
CA VAL A 25 9.49 5.23 3.26
C VAL A 25 9.59 6.24 4.40
N ILE A 26 10.28 5.87 5.49
CA ILE A 26 10.42 6.73 6.66
C ILE A 26 11.81 7.37 6.63
N ARG A 27 11.88 8.69 6.46
CA ARG A 27 13.14 9.47 6.41
C ARG A 27 14.16 8.88 5.40
N GLY A 28 13.67 8.51 4.22
CA GLY A 28 14.49 7.87 3.17
C GLY A 28 14.81 6.39 3.39
N GLN A 29 14.32 5.77 4.47
CA GLN A 29 14.50 4.34 4.73
C GLN A 29 13.27 3.54 4.28
N GLY A 30 13.49 2.60 3.36
CA GLY A 30 12.50 1.62 2.88
C GLY A 30 13.10 0.22 2.80
N GLY A 31 12.41 -0.70 2.13
CA GLY A 31 12.91 -2.06 1.99
C GLY A 31 12.96 -2.80 3.33
N PRO A 32 13.99 -3.60 3.59
CA PRO A 32 14.13 -4.35 4.84
C PRO A 32 14.39 -3.47 6.07
N ARG A 33 14.54 -2.14 5.90
CA ARG A 33 14.79 -1.19 6.99
C ARG A 33 13.51 -0.64 7.63
N THR A 34 12.36 -0.85 6.99
CA THR A 34 11.05 -0.46 7.48
C THR A 34 10.16 -1.70 7.50
N ILE A 35 9.63 -2.05 8.66
CA ILE A 35 8.81 -3.25 8.82
C ILE A 35 7.33 -2.86 8.75
N ASN A 36 6.57 -3.49 7.86
CA ASN A 36 5.12 -3.35 7.81
C ASN A 36 4.48 -4.52 8.55
N LEU A 37 3.54 -4.23 9.45
CA LEU A 37 2.82 -5.19 10.27
C LEU A 37 1.31 -5.04 10.06
N SER A 38 0.60 -6.16 10.09
CA SER A 38 -0.85 -6.22 10.27
C SER A 38 -1.12 -6.83 11.64
N ASN A 39 -1.77 -6.10 12.53
CA ASN A 39 -2.09 -6.53 13.89
C ASN A 39 -0.86 -7.10 14.65
N GLY A 40 0.30 -6.47 14.50
CA GLY A 40 1.56 -6.89 15.12
C GLY A 40 2.29 -8.05 14.42
N ILE A 41 1.74 -8.61 13.34
CA ILE A 41 2.35 -9.69 12.56
C ILE A 41 2.97 -9.10 11.30
N ALA A 42 4.21 -9.48 10.99
CA ALA A 42 4.89 -9.00 9.79
C ALA A 42 4.11 -9.36 8.52
N ALA A 43 4.01 -8.39 7.61
CA ALA A 43 3.44 -8.61 6.29
C ALA A 43 4.25 -9.71 5.60
N ALA A 44 3.63 -10.86 5.36
CA ALA A 44 4.28 -12.04 4.79
C ALA A 44 4.38 -11.95 3.25
N ASP A 45 4.76 -10.76 2.76
CA ASP A 45 4.95 -10.46 1.36
C ASP A 45 6.44 -10.30 1.00
N VAL A 46 6.68 -10.05 -0.28
CA VAL A 46 8.03 -9.84 -0.85
C VAL A 46 8.31 -8.38 -1.15
N SER A 47 7.46 -7.45 -0.68
CA SER A 47 7.68 -6.01 -0.89
C SER A 47 9.04 -5.60 -0.32
N SER A 48 9.48 -6.16 0.81
CA SER A 48 10.81 -5.85 1.37
C SER A 48 11.98 -6.12 0.42
N LEU A 49 11.85 -7.06 -0.53
CA LEU A 49 12.89 -7.46 -1.47
C LEU A 49 12.97 -6.57 -2.71
N SER A 50 11.83 -6.13 -3.24
CA SER A 50 11.76 -5.38 -4.48
C SER A 50 10.67 -4.30 -4.47
N PRO A 51 10.91 -3.10 -5.06
CA PRO A 51 9.96 -1.99 -5.07
C PRO A 51 8.71 -2.21 -5.93
N ASP A 52 8.73 -3.19 -6.83
CA ASP A 52 7.61 -3.54 -7.73
C ASP A 52 6.55 -4.43 -7.08
N HIS A 53 6.76 -4.90 -5.85
CA HIS A 53 5.77 -5.69 -5.13
C HIS A 53 5.03 -4.83 -4.09
N ALA A 54 3.70 -4.88 -4.15
CA ALA A 54 2.83 -4.19 -3.21
C ALA A 54 3.00 -4.73 -1.79
N VAL A 55 2.81 -3.85 -0.79
CA VAL A 55 2.59 -4.28 0.58
C VAL A 55 1.23 -4.99 0.65
N SER A 56 1.20 -6.21 1.16
CA SER A 56 0.02 -7.09 1.25
C SER A 56 -1.05 -6.64 2.28
N ILE A 57 -0.92 -5.42 2.81
CA ILE A 57 -1.80 -4.86 3.82
C ILE A 57 -2.74 -3.86 3.15
N GLU A 58 -4.04 -4.03 3.36
CA GLU A 58 -5.05 -3.13 2.83
C GLU A 58 -5.40 -2.04 3.86
N PRO A 59 -4.93 -0.79 3.66
CA PRO A 59 -5.15 0.28 4.62
C PRO A 59 -6.62 0.74 4.72
N MET A 60 -7.46 0.52 3.71
CA MET A 60 -8.86 0.97 3.76
C MET A 60 -9.73 0.17 4.75
N LEU A 61 -9.27 -1.01 5.17
CA LEU A 61 -9.93 -1.81 6.21
C LEU A 61 -9.36 -1.55 7.61
N ALA A 62 -8.36 -0.69 7.73
CA ALA A 62 -7.72 -0.37 8.99
C ALA A 62 -8.62 0.47 9.90
N GLU A 63 -8.59 0.20 11.19
CA GLU A 63 -9.12 1.11 12.21
C GLU A 63 -8.10 2.19 12.58
N SER A 64 -6.82 1.82 12.56
CA SER A 64 -5.71 2.73 12.82
C SER A 64 -4.41 2.25 12.18
N VAL A 65 -3.49 3.19 11.95
CA VAL A 65 -2.13 2.90 11.51
C VAL A 65 -1.16 3.58 12.47
N GLU A 66 -0.32 2.78 13.10
CA GLU A 66 0.68 3.22 14.07
C GLU A 66 2.06 3.26 13.41
N VAL A 67 2.78 4.38 13.56
CA VAL A 67 4.15 4.52 13.07
C VAL A 67 5.10 4.64 14.25
N LEU A 68 5.77 3.53 14.57
CA LEU A 68 6.71 3.44 15.69
C LEU A 68 8.13 3.77 15.23
N ARG A 69 8.84 4.56 16.04
CA ARG A 69 10.19 5.04 15.77
C ARG A 69 11.06 4.90 17.03
N GLY A 70 12.36 4.77 16.84
CA GLY A 70 13.31 4.70 17.96
C GLY A 70 13.20 3.39 18.75
N PRO A 71 13.49 3.39 20.07
CA PRO A 71 13.64 2.15 20.85
C PRO A 71 12.43 1.21 20.85
N ALA A 72 11.22 1.73 20.62
CA ALA A 72 10.00 0.91 20.55
C ALA A 72 10.03 -0.13 19.41
N THR A 73 10.84 0.11 18.37
CA THR A 73 10.95 -0.82 17.23
C THR A 73 11.69 -2.11 17.58
N LEU A 74 12.45 -2.14 18.68
CA LEU A 74 13.18 -3.33 19.14
C LEU A 74 12.25 -4.52 19.42
N LEU A 75 10.99 -4.27 19.77
CA LEU A 75 9.98 -5.31 19.96
C LEU A 75 9.69 -6.12 18.68
N TYR A 76 10.01 -5.54 17.52
CA TYR A 76 9.71 -6.11 16.21
C TYR A 76 10.98 -6.50 15.43
N GLY A 77 12.16 -6.43 16.08
CA GLY A 77 13.43 -6.91 15.54
C GLY A 77 14.42 -5.82 15.15
N GLY A 78 15.69 -6.21 15.00
CA GLY A 78 16.81 -5.28 14.75
C GLY A 78 16.87 -4.66 13.36
N GLY A 79 16.01 -5.09 12.43
CA GLY A 79 15.96 -4.60 11.05
C GLY A 79 15.22 -3.27 10.88
N ALA A 80 14.35 -2.89 11.82
CA ALA A 80 13.47 -1.72 11.74
C ALA A 80 14.16 -0.37 12.02
N ILE A 81 15.30 -0.11 11.39
CA ILE A 81 16.09 1.12 11.57
C ILE A 81 15.27 2.35 11.13
N GLY A 82 14.53 2.23 10.02
CA GLY A 82 13.63 3.26 9.51
C GLY A 82 12.36 3.42 10.35
N GLY A 83 11.88 2.32 10.93
CA GLY A 83 10.69 2.31 11.78
C GLY A 83 9.84 1.05 11.56
N VAL A 84 8.73 1.01 12.28
CA VAL A 84 7.70 -0.02 12.15
C VAL A 84 6.38 0.67 11.86
N ILE A 85 5.62 0.13 10.91
CA ILE A 85 4.30 0.60 10.53
C ILE A 85 3.33 -0.54 10.84
N ASN A 86 2.51 -0.38 11.86
CA ASN A 86 1.55 -1.37 12.30
C ASN A 86 0.13 -0.93 11.92
N THR A 87 -0.48 -1.65 11.00
CA THR A 87 -1.87 -1.43 10.57
C THR A 87 -2.75 -2.32 11.41
N LEU A 88 -3.66 -1.71 12.17
CA LEU A 88 -4.61 -2.43 13.02
C LEU A 88 -5.96 -2.48 12.33
N ASP A 89 -6.52 -3.67 12.26
CA ASP A 89 -7.90 -3.89 11.85
C ASP A 89 -8.67 -4.57 12.99
N ASN A 90 -9.96 -4.81 12.76
CA ASN A 90 -10.84 -5.48 13.72
C ASN A 90 -11.25 -6.88 13.24
N ARG A 91 -10.39 -7.55 12.48
CA ARG A 91 -10.64 -8.93 11.99
C ARG A 91 -10.81 -9.91 13.14
N ILE A 92 -10.09 -9.69 14.24
CA ILE A 92 -10.32 -10.35 15.52
C ILE A 92 -10.76 -9.27 16.52
N PRO A 93 -12.06 -9.18 16.86
CA PRO A 93 -12.54 -8.13 17.73
C PRO A 93 -11.89 -8.13 19.12
N ALA A 94 -11.28 -7.01 19.50
CA ALA A 94 -10.69 -6.83 20.83
C ALA A 94 -11.76 -6.55 21.91
N LYS A 95 -12.97 -6.17 21.50
CA LYS A 95 -14.12 -5.88 22.37
C LYS A 95 -15.34 -6.68 21.87
N PRO A 96 -16.25 -7.08 22.78
CA PRO A 96 -17.52 -7.66 22.37
C PRO A 96 -18.28 -6.74 21.41
N ILE A 97 -18.85 -7.32 20.37
CA ILE A 97 -19.75 -6.63 19.44
C ILE A 97 -21.16 -7.04 19.82
N GLU A 98 -22.05 -6.06 19.96
CA GLU A 98 -23.47 -6.29 20.24
C GLU A 98 -24.29 -5.84 19.04
N GLY A 99 -25.09 -6.75 18.47
CA GLY A 99 -25.85 -6.48 17.25
C GLY A 99 -25.02 -6.62 15.98
N VAL A 100 -25.40 -5.89 14.93
CA VAL A 100 -24.74 -5.94 13.62
C VAL A 100 -24.40 -4.51 13.19
N GLN A 101 -23.17 -4.33 12.71
CA GLN A 101 -22.66 -3.07 12.18
C GLN A 101 -21.87 -3.33 10.89
N GLY A 102 -21.69 -2.31 10.07
CA GLY A 102 -20.94 -2.44 8.84
C GLY A 102 -20.65 -1.11 8.18
N ALA A 103 -19.82 -1.17 7.14
CA ALA A 103 -19.45 -0.05 6.32
C ALA A 103 -19.35 -0.48 4.86
N VAL A 104 -19.74 0.40 3.96
CA VAL A 104 -19.50 0.27 2.52
C VAL A 104 -18.89 1.58 2.06
N GLU A 105 -17.83 1.46 1.27
CA GLU A 105 -17.15 2.62 0.69
C GLU A 105 -16.86 2.35 -0.78
N TYR A 106 -16.98 3.41 -1.58
CA TYR A 106 -16.61 3.43 -2.98
C TYR A 106 -15.80 4.69 -3.25
N ARG A 107 -14.70 4.55 -3.98
CA ARG A 107 -13.83 5.64 -4.41
C ARG A 107 -13.52 5.51 -5.88
N TYR A 108 -13.49 6.65 -6.55
CA TYR A 108 -13.04 6.79 -7.93
C TYR A 108 -11.87 7.77 -7.98
N ASP A 109 -10.76 7.37 -8.60
CA ASP A 109 -9.61 8.22 -8.90
C ASP A 109 -9.54 8.43 -10.41
N GLU A 110 -9.71 9.68 -10.84
CA GLU A 110 -9.76 10.05 -12.26
C GLU A 110 -8.40 9.87 -12.95
N ALA A 111 -7.28 10.11 -12.26
CA ALA A 111 -5.98 10.08 -12.89
C ALA A 111 -5.55 8.66 -13.26
N ALA A 112 -5.96 7.65 -12.49
CA ALA A 112 -5.66 6.24 -12.76
C ALA A 112 -6.85 5.44 -13.27
N ASP A 113 -7.97 6.11 -13.60
CA ASP A 113 -9.29 5.51 -13.86
C ASP A 113 -9.59 4.37 -12.86
N MET A 114 -9.37 4.63 -11.57
CA MET A 114 -9.35 3.59 -10.54
C MET A 114 -10.64 3.56 -9.76
N ASP A 115 -11.34 2.44 -9.86
CA ASP A 115 -12.46 2.07 -9.02
C ASP A 115 -11.98 1.26 -7.81
N THR A 116 -12.30 1.73 -6.61
CA THR A 116 -12.08 0.96 -5.37
C THR A 116 -13.39 0.79 -4.61
N GLY A 117 -13.77 -0.46 -4.34
CA GLY A 117 -14.90 -0.83 -3.50
C GLY A 117 -14.45 -1.52 -2.22
N VAL A 118 -15.06 -1.17 -1.09
CA VAL A 118 -14.81 -1.76 0.22
C VAL A 118 -16.12 -2.12 0.89
N VAL A 119 -16.18 -3.33 1.46
CA VAL A 119 -17.30 -3.76 2.28
C VAL A 119 -16.76 -4.36 3.57
N LYS A 120 -17.36 -3.98 4.69
CA LYS A 120 -17.12 -4.55 6.01
C LYS A 120 -18.46 -4.82 6.70
N LEU A 121 -18.59 -6.01 7.28
CA LEU A 121 -19.73 -6.40 8.10
C LEU A 121 -19.22 -7.11 9.35
N GLU A 122 -19.72 -6.69 10.49
CA GLU A 122 -19.34 -7.21 11.78
C GLU A 122 -20.59 -7.40 12.63
N GLY A 123 -20.57 -8.37 13.54
CA GLY A 123 -21.67 -8.54 14.46
C GLY A 123 -21.33 -9.50 15.56
N GLY A 124 -22.19 -9.52 16.58
CA GLY A 124 -21.99 -10.38 17.73
C GLY A 124 -23.10 -10.27 18.75
N GLY A 125 -22.93 -11.04 19.83
CA GLY A 125 -23.75 -11.00 21.01
C GLY A 125 -23.21 -11.95 22.08
N GLY A 126 -23.06 -11.46 23.31
CA GLY A 126 -22.45 -12.24 24.39
C GLY A 126 -21.00 -12.62 24.09
N ASN A 127 -20.72 -13.93 23.97
CA ASN A 127 -19.36 -14.45 23.78
C ASN A 127 -19.02 -14.79 22.32
N PHE A 128 -19.89 -14.43 21.37
CA PHE A 128 -19.69 -14.69 19.95
C PHE A 128 -19.58 -13.39 19.16
N ALA A 129 -18.62 -13.33 18.24
CA ALA A 129 -18.48 -12.25 17.28
C ALA A 129 -18.02 -12.80 15.93
N PHE A 130 -18.40 -12.11 14.86
CA PHE A 130 -17.95 -12.38 13.50
C PHE A 130 -17.52 -11.07 12.82
N HIS A 131 -16.60 -11.20 11.88
CA HIS A 131 -16.12 -10.13 11.01
C HIS A 131 -15.97 -10.69 9.59
N VAL A 132 -16.51 -9.98 8.61
CA VAL A 132 -16.37 -10.25 7.19
C VAL A 132 -16.01 -8.95 6.50
N SER A 133 -14.93 -8.94 5.72
CA SER A 133 -14.53 -7.78 4.94
C SER A 133 -13.98 -8.19 3.58
N GLY A 134 -14.04 -7.26 2.64
CA GLY A 134 -13.52 -7.44 1.30
C GLY A 134 -13.24 -6.09 0.64
N THR A 135 -12.29 -6.13 -0.29
CA THR A 135 -11.82 -4.99 -1.06
C THR A 135 -11.66 -5.43 -2.50
N PHE A 136 -12.18 -4.62 -3.41
CA PHE A 136 -12.00 -4.76 -4.85
C PHE A 136 -11.38 -3.47 -5.38
N ARG A 137 -10.40 -3.61 -6.25
CA ARG A 137 -9.70 -2.48 -6.87
C ARG A 137 -9.34 -2.84 -8.30
N GLU A 138 -9.77 -2.00 -9.23
CA GLU A 138 -9.45 -2.05 -10.65
C GLU A 138 -8.94 -0.67 -11.07
N PHE A 139 -7.95 -0.63 -11.94
CA PHE A 139 -7.31 0.61 -12.40
C PHE A 139 -6.67 0.37 -13.77
N ASP A 140 -6.53 1.45 -14.52
CA ASP A 140 -5.85 1.48 -15.81
C ASP A 140 -4.57 2.32 -15.73
N ASP A 141 -4.03 2.70 -16.89
CA ASP A 141 -2.82 3.49 -17.01
C ASP A 141 -3.00 4.88 -16.38
N LEU A 142 -2.00 5.30 -15.59
CA LEU A 142 -2.00 6.62 -14.96
C LEU A 142 -1.83 7.72 -16.01
N GLU A 143 -2.79 8.63 -16.08
CA GLU A 143 -2.71 9.82 -16.90
C GLU A 143 -1.64 10.77 -16.35
N ILE A 144 -0.74 11.20 -17.23
CA ILE A 144 0.31 12.17 -16.92
C ILE A 144 0.23 13.36 -17.89
N PRO A 145 0.64 14.56 -17.45
CA PRO A 145 0.81 15.66 -18.37
C PRO A 145 1.94 15.35 -19.37
N GLY A 146 1.59 15.24 -20.66
CA GLY A 146 2.56 15.00 -21.73
C GLY A 146 2.82 13.51 -21.98
N LEU A 147 4.02 13.18 -22.47
CA LEU A 147 4.42 11.82 -22.81
C LEU A 147 5.38 11.26 -21.76
N ALA A 148 5.26 9.96 -21.46
CA ALA A 148 6.16 9.28 -20.54
C ALA A 148 7.59 9.16 -21.10
N ILE A 149 7.70 9.10 -22.44
CA ILE A 149 8.94 8.96 -23.19
C ILE A 149 8.93 10.01 -24.31
N ASP A 150 10.04 10.72 -24.51
CA ASP A 150 10.25 11.55 -25.70
C ASP A 150 10.65 10.63 -26.87
N GLU A 151 9.64 10.14 -27.59
CA GLU A 151 9.81 9.21 -28.71
C GLU A 151 10.79 9.76 -29.75
N ALA A 152 10.73 11.06 -30.06
CA ALA A 152 11.61 11.68 -31.04
C ALA A 152 13.07 11.73 -30.57
N ALA A 153 13.33 11.86 -29.27
CA ALA A 153 14.67 11.76 -28.72
C ALA A 153 15.18 10.31 -28.71
N VAL A 154 14.31 9.34 -28.43
CA VAL A 154 14.64 7.90 -28.48
C VAL A 154 14.97 7.48 -29.91
N GLU A 155 14.13 7.83 -30.88
CA GLU A 155 14.32 7.49 -32.29
C GLU A 155 15.63 8.09 -32.84
N ARG A 156 15.93 9.36 -32.53
CA ARG A 156 17.22 9.98 -32.86
C ARG A 156 18.41 9.27 -32.22
N GLN A 157 18.26 8.77 -30.99
CA GLN A 157 19.31 8.03 -30.31
C GLN A 157 19.51 6.65 -30.96
N GLU A 158 18.44 5.96 -31.34
CA GLU A 158 18.49 4.67 -32.04
C GLU A 158 19.13 4.80 -33.42
N GLU A 159 18.77 5.83 -34.20
CA GLU A 159 19.43 6.19 -35.46
C GLU A 159 20.93 6.44 -35.26
N LEU A 160 21.31 7.22 -34.24
CA LEU A 160 22.72 7.51 -33.92
C LEU A 160 23.50 6.25 -33.49
N LEU A 161 22.83 5.31 -32.83
CA LEU A 161 23.41 4.04 -32.39
C LEU A 161 23.38 2.96 -33.49
N GLY A 162 22.76 3.23 -34.65
CA GLY A 162 22.61 2.27 -35.75
C GLY A 162 21.73 1.07 -35.41
N LEU A 163 20.79 1.24 -34.47
CA LEU A 163 19.86 0.22 -34.02
C LEU A 163 18.53 0.37 -34.76
N GLU A 164 18.50 0.14 -36.08
CA GLU A 164 17.23 0.06 -36.79
C GLU A 164 16.51 -1.26 -36.46
N HIS A 165 15.30 -1.18 -35.92
CA HIS A 165 14.38 -2.32 -35.85
C HIS A 165 13.86 -2.63 -37.26
N GLY A 166 14.41 -3.69 -37.88
CA GLY A 166 13.78 -4.31 -39.04
C GLY A 166 12.42 -4.90 -38.65
N HIS A 167 11.35 -4.20 -38.97
CA HIS A 167 10.00 -4.76 -38.97
C HIS A 167 9.84 -5.63 -40.23
N GLU A 168 9.84 -6.96 -40.05
CA GLU A 168 9.16 -7.92 -40.94
C GLU A 168 7.81 -8.32 -40.35
#